data_AF-A0A4V2XM78-F1
#
_entry.id   AF-A0A4V2XM78-F1
#
_cell.length_a   1.000
_cell.length_b   1.000
_cell.length_c   1.000
_cell.angle_alpha   90.00
_cell.angle_beta   90.00
_cell.angle_gamma   90.00
#
_symmetry.space_group_name_H-M   'P 1'
#
loop_
_entity.id
_entity.type
_entity.pdbx_description
1 polymer ?
#
loop_
_entity_poly.entity_id
_entity_poly.type
_entity_poly.pdbx_seq_one_letter_code
_entity_poly.pdbx_strand_id
1 'polypeptide(L)'
;MHEEQAGRNVPYAWDLATGEGVNVAVIDTGHVTHSDLESRVVDGYDFVSDPVRARDGDGRDADYHAPGDWSDAGVCGPDEPARASCWHGTHVAGTVAAETGNAQGVASTAHGATVQPVRVLRLCGGDSSDIAEAIIWAAGGSVPGIPDNPTPAQVVNLSLGGKSPCATVYQDAIDFAVAQGATVVVAAGNANEDAAAYAPANCEDVITVAASNRAGDRAYFSNHGSTVEVTAPDGGGPNVDDNILSTYNSGTTTPADEAYWYLQGTSQATPHVAALAALLPQRDPALAPADVSDAVTSAARPIASCGEDCGAGLADAGAAVSSVG
;
A
#
# COMPACT_ATOMS: atom_id res chain seq x y z
N MET A 1 9.69 -10.29 -7.65
CA MET A 1 8.58 -11.03 -8.33
C MET A 1 8.81 -12.54 -8.45
N HIS A 2 9.92 -13.01 -9.02
CA HIS A 2 10.15 -14.44 -9.36
C HIS A 2 11.35 -15.07 -8.63
N GLU A 3 11.96 -14.35 -7.68
CA GLU A 3 13.13 -14.86 -6.96
C GLU A 3 12.75 -16.10 -6.13
N GLU A 4 13.60 -17.13 -6.13
CA GLU A 4 13.29 -18.40 -5.46
C GLU A 4 13.08 -18.22 -3.95
N GLN A 5 13.88 -17.36 -3.32
CA GLN A 5 13.87 -17.16 -1.87
C GLN A 5 12.89 -16.08 -1.44
N ALA A 6 12.85 -14.94 -2.13
CA ALA A 6 12.03 -13.78 -1.76
C ALA A 6 10.96 -13.41 -2.79
N GLY A 7 10.78 -14.16 -3.88
CA GLY A 7 9.72 -13.90 -4.86
C GLY A 7 8.34 -14.33 -4.39
N ARG A 8 7.31 -13.95 -5.15
CA ARG A 8 5.91 -14.29 -4.84
C ARG A 8 5.25 -15.13 -5.93
N ASN A 9 6.07 -15.83 -6.74
CA ASN A 9 5.57 -16.69 -7.82
C ASN A 9 4.58 -15.99 -8.80
N VAL A 10 4.82 -14.70 -9.06
CA VAL A 10 3.92 -13.85 -9.83
C VAL A 10 3.70 -14.32 -11.28
N PRO A 11 4.72 -14.81 -12.03
CA PRO A 11 4.50 -15.25 -13.40
C PRO A 11 3.43 -16.34 -13.56
N TYR A 12 3.32 -17.26 -12.60
CA TYR A 12 2.28 -18.29 -12.62
C TYR A 12 0.89 -17.70 -12.32
N ALA A 13 0.81 -16.69 -11.44
CA ALA A 13 -0.43 -15.98 -11.17
C ALA A 13 -0.96 -15.27 -12.43
N TRP A 14 -0.09 -14.66 -13.24
CA TRP A 14 -0.47 -13.96 -14.48
C TRP A 14 -1.10 -14.86 -15.55
N ASP A 15 -0.83 -16.17 -15.53
CA ASP A 15 -1.51 -17.12 -16.41
C ASP A 15 -3.00 -17.29 -16.03
N LEU A 16 -3.39 -16.89 -14.81
CA LEU A 16 -4.72 -17.10 -14.23
C LEU A 16 -5.49 -15.80 -14.00
N ALA A 17 -4.81 -14.74 -13.55
CA ALA A 17 -5.39 -13.44 -13.24
C ALA A 17 -4.33 -12.33 -13.27
N THR A 18 -4.76 -11.14 -13.65
CA THR A 18 -3.93 -9.92 -13.74
C THR A 18 -4.51 -8.77 -12.90
N GLY A 19 -5.67 -8.96 -12.27
CA GLY A 19 -6.43 -7.93 -11.55
C GLY A 19 -7.43 -7.17 -12.43
N GLU A 20 -7.72 -7.65 -13.65
CA GLU A 20 -8.63 -6.97 -14.58
C GLU A 20 -10.02 -6.74 -13.96
N GLY A 21 -10.51 -5.51 -14.04
CA GLY A 21 -11.81 -5.11 -13.47
C GLY A 21 -11.80 -4.84 -11.97
N VAL A 22 -10.63 -4.89 -11.32
CA VAL A 22 -10.46 -4.61 -9.89
C VAL A 22 -9.83 -3.24 -9.69
N ASN A 23 -10.47 -2.41 -8.86
CA ASN A 23 -9.95 -1.12 -8.42
C ASN A 23 -9.22 -1.31 -7.08
N VAL A 24 -8.01 -0.77 -6.98
CA VAL A 24 -7.22 -0.73 -5.73
C VAL A 24 -7.07 0.72 -5.28
N ALA A 25 -7.63 1.07 -4.13
CA ALA A 25 -7.39 2.38 -3.53
C ALA A 25 -6.02 2.39 -2.86
N VAL A 26 -5.19 3.38 -3.20
CA VAL A 26 -3.91 3.64 -2.54
C VAL A 26 -4.09 4.89 -1.69
N ILE A 27 -4.35 4.68 -0.40
CA ILE A 27 -4.55 5.75 0.59
C ILE A 27 -3.17 6.16 1.14
N ASP A 28 -2.63 7.26 0.61
CA ASP A 28 -1.21 7.60 0.75
C ASP A 28 -0.93 9.12 0.54
N THR A 29 0.27 9.51 0.10
CA THR A 29 0.69 10.91 -0.16
C THR A 29 0.08 11.54 -1.40
N GLY A 30 -0.78 10.81 -2.12
CA GLY A 30 -1.21 11.14 -3.47
C GLY A 30 -0.25 10.60 -4.53
N HIS A 31 -0.46 11.05 -5.77
CA HIS A 31 0.20 10.52 -6.96
C HIS A 31 0.88 11.62 -7.77
N VAL A 32 2.02 11.33 -8.40
CA VAL A 32 2.61 12.21 -9.41
C VAL A 32 2.45 11.53 -10.75
N THR A 33 1.98 12.29 -11.75
CA THR A 33 1.82 11.80 -13.12
C THR A 33 3.07 11.05 -13.58
N HIS A 34 2.91 9.80 -13.97
CA HIS A 34 4.01 8.95 -14.39
C HIS A 34 3.59 8.08 -15.57
N SER A 35 4.27 8.21 -16.72
CA SER A 35 3.91 7.56 -17.98
C SER A 35 3.77 6.03 -17.90
N ASP A 36 4.48 5.40 -16.97
CA ASP A 36 4.42 3.95 -16.67
C ASP A 36 3.28 3.54 -15.69
N LEU A 37 2.40 4.46 -15.34
CA LEU A 37 1.30 4.25 -14.37
C LEU A 37 -0.02 4.89 -14.81
N GLU A 38 0.01 6.02 -15.54
CA GLU A 38 -1.20 6.79 -15.90
C GLU A 38 -2.31 5.98 -16.59
N SER A 39 -1.97 4.99 -17.41
CA SER A 39 -2.96 4.15 -18.09
C SER A 39 -3.78 3.28 -17.13
N ARG A 40 -3.36 3.19 -15.86
CA ARG A 40 -3.96 2.41 -14.79
C ARG A 40 -4.57 3.26 -13.69
N VAL A 41 -4.38 4.58 -13.71
CA VAL A 41 -4.94 5.50 -12.72
C VAL A 41 -6.39 5.83 -13.07
N VAL A 42 -7.29 5.71 -12.09
CA VAL A 42 -8.66 6.25 -12.14
C VAL A 42 -8.77 7.46 -11.20
N ASP A 43 -9.83 8.24 -11.36
CA ASP A 43 -10.06 9.44 -10.54
C ASP A 43 -10.05 9.11 -9.05
N GLY A 44 -9.18 9.82 -8.34
CA GLY A 44 -9.01 9.79 -6.90
C GLY A 44 -9.66 10.97 -6.19
N TYR A 45 -9.22 11.23 -4.96
CA TYR A 45 -9.63 12.41 -4.20
C TYR A 45 -8.58 12.78 -3.15
N ASP A 46 -8.53 14.06 -2.80
CA ASP A 46 -7.71 14.58 -1.71
C ASP A 46 -8.53 14.79 -0.44
N PHE A 47 -8.15 14.09 0.62
CA PHE A 47 -8.78 14.14 1.94
C PHE A 47 -8.05 15.03 2.93
N VAL A 48 -6.94 15.63 2.55
CA VAL A 48 -6.13 16.48 3.42
C VAL A 48 -6.91 17.74 3.79
N SER A 49 -7.25 17.87 5.07
CA SER A 49 -8.08 18.98 5.55
C SER A 49 -7.30 20.25 5.93
N ASP A 50 -6.01 20.14 6.27
CA ASP A 50 -5.14 21.27 6.67
C ASP A 50 -4.49 21.92 5.43
N PRO A 51 -4.96 23.10 4.99
CA PRO A 51 -4.53 23.69 3.72
C PRO A 51 -3.08 24.16 3.72
N VAL A 52 -2.53 24.47 4.92
CA VAL A 52 -1.14 24.93 5.01
C VAL A 52 -0.19 23.78 4.77
N ARG A 53 -0.54 22.61 5.31
CA ARG A 53 0.31 21.43 5.20
C ARG A 53 0.00 20.60 3.94
N ALA A 54 -1.18 20.78 3.34
CA ALA A 54 -1.55 20.23 2.03
C ALA A 54 -0.62 20.75 0.92
N ARG A 55 -0.30 22.05 0.91
CA ARG A 55 0.64 22.70 -0.05
C ARG A 55 0.18 22.69 -1.52
N ASP A 56 -1.12 22.62 -1.75
CA ASP A 56 -1.82 22.69 -3.03
C ASP A 56 -2.65 23.98 -3.17
N GLY A 57 -3.08 24.57 -2.04
CA GLY A 57 -3.67 25.91 -2.00
C GLY A 57 -4.99 26.00 -1.23
N ASP A 58 -5.58 24.86 -0.91
CA ASP A 58 -6.83 24.68 -0.18
C ASP A 58 -6.78 23.40 0.67
N GLY A 59 -7.92 22.99 1.23
CA GLY A 59 -8.05 21.66 1.81
C GLY A 59 -8.86 20.81 0.85
N ARG A 60 -9.23 19.60 1.27
CA ARG A 60 -10.00 18.59 0.53
C ARG A 60 -10.62 19.01 -0.80
N ASP A 61 -10.13 18.40 -1.86
CA ASP A 61 -10.49 18.71 -3.23
C ASP A 61 -10.28 17.48 -4.15
N ALA A 62 -10.60 17.62 -5.43
CA ALA A 62 -10.56 16.51 -6.38
C ALA A 62 -9.15 16.26 -6.98
N ASP A 63 -8.18 17.14 -6.72
CA ASP A 63 -6.80 17.01 -7.20
C ASP A 63 -5.96 16.18 -6.21
N TYR A 64 -5.98 14.87 -6.40
CA TYR A 64 -5.23 13.91 -5.59
C TYR A 64 -3.71 13.91 -5.86
N HIS A 65 -3.19 14.83 -6.68
CA HIS A 65 -1.77 14.84 -7.02
C HIS A 65 -0.91 15.21 -5.81
N ALA A 66 0.29 14.65 -5.74
CA ALA A 66 1.23 14.94 -4.67
C ALA A 66 2.02 16.23 -4.99
N PRO A 67 1.83 17.35 -4.25
CA PRO A 67 2.64 18.56 -4.43
C PRO A 67 4.05 18.44 -3.83
N GLY A 68 4.27 17.45 -2.97
CA GLY A 68 5.53 17.19 -2.28
C GLY A 68 5.47 17.45 -0.77
N ASP A 69 5.79 16.42 0.00
CA ASP A 69 5.79 16.37 1.47
C ASP A 69 7.13 16.75 2.15
N TRP A 70 8.11 17.28 1.40
CA TRP A 70 9.44 17.67 1.89
C TRP A 70 9.38 18.59 3.11
N SER A 71 10.35 18.52 4.01
CA SER A 71 10.38 19.37 5.21
C SER A 71 11.75 19.98 5.44
N ASP A 72 11.79 21.22 5.92
CA ASP A 72 12.99 21.76 6.56
C ASP A 72 13.19 21.13 7.95
N ALA A 73 14.43 21.17 8.45
CA ALA A 73 14.74 20.68 9.79
C ALA A 73 13.94 21.45 10.85
N GLY A 74 13.39 20.73 11.82
CA GLY A 74 12.60 21.33 12.90
C GLY A 74 11.11 21.51 12.58
N VAL A 75 10.68 21.41 11.31
CA VAL A 75 9.29 21.72 10.90
C VAL A 75 8.31 20.66 11.42
N CYS A 76 8.68 19.38 11.35
CA CYS A 76 7.83 18.27 11.81
C CYS A 76 8.07 17.86 13.27
N GLY A 77 8.94 18.58 13.97
CA GLY A 77 9.34 18.29 15.34
C GLY A 77 10.74 18.85 15.61
N PRO A 78 11.08 19.21 16.86
CA PRO A 78 12.31 19.93 17.18
C PRO A 78 13.60 19.18 16.78
N ASP A 79 13.55 17.84 16.79
CA ASP A 79 14.67 16.96 16.45
C ASP A 79 14.54 16.32 15.06
N GLU A 80 13.50 16.69 14.28
CA GLU A 80 13.27 16.13 12.96
C GLU A 80 14.22 16.78 11.93
N PRO A 81 14.99 15.99 11.16
CA PRO A 81 15.88 16.52 10.15
C PRO A 81 15.10 17.05 8.94
N ALA A 82 15.78 17.82 8.08
CA ALA A 82 15.23 18.13 6.76
C ALA A 82 15.07 16.84 5.94
N ARG A 83 13.98 16.75 5.18
CA ARG A 83 13.66 15.60 4.33
C ARG A 83 13.27 16.09 2.94
N ALA A 84 13.79 15.42 1.92
CA ALA A 84 13.30 15.56 0.56
C ALA A 84 11.93 14.88 0.43
N SER A 85 11.18 15.21 -0.61
CA SER A 85 9.93 14.53 -0.91
C SER A 85 10.14 13.07 -1.23
N CYS A 86 9.26 12.24 -0.68
CA CYS A 86 9.40 10.78 -0.74
C CYS A 86 8.65 10.14 -1.91
N TRP A 87 7.73 10.86 -2.56
CA TRP A 87 6.88 10.36 -3.66
C TRP A 87 6.27 8.98 -3.36
N HIS A 88 5.93 8.77 -2.09
CA HIS A 88 5.67 7.45 -1.53
C HIS A 88 4.43 6.80 -2.17
N GLY A 89 3.33 7.53 -2.29
CA GLY A 89 2.11 7.04 -2.94
C GLY A 89 2.31 6.65 -4.42
N THR A 90 3.18 7.35 -5.16
CA THR A 90 3.53 6.98 -6.55
C THR A 90 4.31 5.67 -6.60
N HIS A 91 5.22 5.45 -5.66
CA HIS A 91 5.99 4.21 -5.56
C HIS A 91 5.13 3.01 -5.16
N VAL A 92 4.24 3.23 -4.19
CA VAL A 92 3.24 2.24 -3.74
C VAL A 92 2.29 1.89 -4.88
N ALA A 93 1.72 2.89 -5.58
CA ALA A 93 0.82 2.68 -6.71
C ALA A 93 1.47 1.91 -7.87
N GLY A 94 2.71 2.23 -8.23
CA GLY A 94 3.45 1.48 -9.25
C GLY A 94 3.69 0.03 -8.86
N THR A 95 3.89 -0.25 -7.58
CA THR A 95 4.05 -1.62 -7.08
C THR A 95 2.74 -2.42 -7.23
N VAL A 96 1.59 -1.75 -7.07
CA VAL A 96 0.28 -2.35 -7.25
C VAL A 96 0.01 -2.68 -8.72
N ALA A 97 0.00 -1.67 -9.58
CA ALA A 97 -0.48 -1.80 -10.96
C ALA A 97 0.24 -0.89 -11.97
N ALA A 98 1.57 -0.69 -11.88
CA ALA A 98 2.32 -0.11 -13.00
C ALA A 98 2.04 -0.85 -14.32
N GLU A 99 2.00 -0.11 -15.43
CA GLU A 99 1.80 -0.67 -16.76
C GLU A 99 2.88 -1.71 -17.05
N THR A 100 2.47 -2.88 -17.53
CA THR A 100 3.37 -4.02 -17.76
C THR A 100 3.27 -4.47 -19.20
N GLY A 101 4.43 -4.70 -19.82
CA GLY A 101 4.52 -5.14 -21.22
C GLY A 101 4.57 -4.01 -22.26
N ASN A 102 4.77 -2.77 -21.82
CA ASN A 102 4.95 -1.57 -22.66
C ASN A 102 6.41 -1.29 -23.06
N ALA A 103 7.35 -2.16 -22.67
CA ALA A 103 8.80 -2.01 -22.88
C ALA A 103 9.43 -0.77 -22.21
N GLN A 104 8.78 -0.26 -21.16
CA GLN A 104 9.25 0.82 -20.31
C GLN A 104 9.35 0.34 -18.86
N GLY A 105 10.29 0.92 -18.10
CA GLY A 105 10.28 0.86 -16.64
C GLY A 105 10.13 -0.50 -15.98
N VAL A 106 9.05 -0.62 -15.21
CA VAL A 106 8.82 -1.70 -14.24
C VAL A 106 7.62 -2.58 -14.64
N ALA A 107 7.33 -3.58 -13.80
CA ALA A 107 6.16 -4.42 -13.94
C ALA A 107 5.56 -4.65 -12.56
N SER A 108 4.25 -4.87 -12.52
CA SER A 108 3.46 -4.94 -11.29
C SER A 108 2.63 -6.21 -11.22
N THR A 109 2.33 -6.68 -10.01
CA THR A 109 1.61 -7.95 -9.85
C THR A 109 0.18 -7.87 -10.37
N ALA A 110 -0.54 -6.78 -10.10
CA ALA A 110 -1.89 -6.58 -10.59
C ALA A 110 -1.92 -5.64 -11.80
N HIS A 111 -1.10 -5.90 -12.81
CA HIS A 111 -0.97 -5.02 -13.98
C HIS A 111 -2.23 -4.90 -14.87
N GLY A 112 -3.29 -5.67 -14.58
CA GLY A 112 -4.62 -5.53 -15.16
C GLY A 112 -5.58 -4.69 -14.33
N ALA A 113 -5.27 -4.47 -13.04
CA ALA A 113 -6.06 -3.63 -12.13
C ALA A 113 -5.87 -2.14 -12.44
N THR A 114 -6.72 -1.35 -11.80
CA THR A 114 -6.63 0.12 -11.75
C THR A 114 -6.26 0.56 -10.34
N VAL A 115 -5.58 1.71 -10.23
CA VAL A 115 -5.27 2.36 -8.96
C VAL A 115 -6.12 3.61 -8.82
N GLN A 116 -6.76 3.76 -7.66
CA GLN A 116 -7.40 4.99 -7.24
C GLN A 116 -6.52 5.68 -6.19
N PRO A 117 -5.79 6.76 -6.54
CA PRO A 117 -4.99 7.49 -5.57
C PRO A 117 -5.89 8.26 -4.60
N VAL A 118 -5.72 8.05 -3.30
CA VAL A 118 -6.50 8.78 -2.29
C VAL A 118 -5.51 9.47 -1.37
N ARG A 119 -5.40 10.79 -1.49
CA ARG A 119 -4.38 11.56 -0.80
C ARG A 119 -4.83 11.88 0.63
N VAL A 120 -4.07 11.43 1.61
CA VAL A 120 -4.30 11.67 3.05
C VAL A 120 -3.03 12.07 3.79
N LEU A 121 -1.86 11.74 3.22
CA LEU A 121 -0.57 12.08 3.79
C LEU A 121 -0.03 13.35 3.12
N ARG A 122 0.56 14.20 3.94
CA ARG A 122 1.07 15.52 3.56
C ARG A 122 2.30 15.85 4.39
N LEU A 123 2.72 17.12 4.39
CA LEU A 123 3.79 17.58 5.26
C LEU A 123 3.54 17.13 6.71
N CYS A 124 4.51 16.39 7.26
CA CYS A 124 4.50 15.83 8.62
C CYS A 124 3.48 14.71 8.90
N GLY A 125 3.02 13.98 7.87
CA GLY A 125 2.13 12.84 8.02
C GLY A 125 0.67 13.17 7.66
N GLY A 126 -0.28 12.45 8.26
CA GLY A 126 -1.71 12.63 8.01
C GLY A 126 -2.52 12.55 9.31
N ASP A 127 -3.74 13.10 9.27
CA ASP A 127 -4.66 13.08 10.41
C ASP A 127 -5.51 11.80 10.36
N SER A 128 -5.70 11.13 11.51
CA SER A 128 -6.43 9.87 11.55
C SER A 128 -7.89 9.98 11.07
N SER A 129 -8.51 11.16 11.21
CA SER A 129 -9.85 11.43 10.69
C SER A 129 -9.89 11.49 9.16
N ASP A 130 -8.88 12.12 8.54
CA ASP A 130 -8.79 12.21 7.08
C ASP A 130 -8.55 10.82 6.48
N ILE A 131 -7.72 10.00 7.13
CA ILE A 131 -7.46 8.62 6.73
C ILE A 131 -8.72 7.75 6.87
N ALA A 132 -9.44 7.85 7.99
CA ALA A 132 -10.66 7.06 8.20
C ALA A 132 -11.78 7.42 7.21
N GLU A 133 -11.99 8.71 6.92
CA GLU A 133 -12.98 9.12 5.92
C GLU A 133 -12.58 8.71 4.50
N ALA A 134 -11.28 8.73 4.19
CA ALA A 134 -10.75 8.20 2.94
C ALA A 134 -11.00 6.70 2.78
N ILE A 135 -10.86 5.90 3.85
CA ILE A 135 -11.18 4.46 3.83
C ILE A 135 -12.67 4.26 3.49
N ILE A 136 -13.56 5.01 4.15
CA ILE A 136 -15.01 4.95 3.90
C ILE A 136 -15.33 5.29 2.44
N TRP A 137 -14.77 6.39 1.92
CA TRP A 137 -15.01 6.85 0.56
C TRP A 137 -14.43 5.90 -0.50
N ALA A 138 -13.22 5.40 -0.27
CA ALA A 138 -12.57 4.42 -1.14
C ALA A 138 -13.44 3.16 -1.29
N ALA A 139 -14.09 2.72 -0.21
CA ALA A 139 -15.01 1.57 -0.22
C ALA A 139 -16.43 1.91 -0.73
N GLY A 140 -16.68 3.12 -1.24
CA GLY A 140 -17.96 3.52 -1.82
C GLY A 140 -18.95 4.15 -0.84
N GLY A 141 -18.51 4.52 0.36
CA GLY A 141 -19.31 5.29 1.31
C GLY A 141 -19.38 6.78 0.97
N SER A 142 -20.45 7.44 1.39
CA SER A 142 -20.59 8.89 1.24
C SER A 142 -19.94 9.64 2.40
N VAL A 143 -19.13 10.66 2.07
CA VAL A 143 -18.52 11.57 3.05
C VAL A 143 -19.11 12.98 2.86
N PRO A 144 -19.62 13.65 3.91
CA PRO A 144 -20.25 14.96 3.76
C PRO A 144 -19.33 16.00 3.09
N GLY A 145 -19.82 16.62 2.01
CA GLY A 145 -19.09 17.64 1.27
C GLY A 145 -18.15 17.10 0.20
N ILE A 146 -18.04 15.78 0.04
CA ILE A 146 -17.22 15.11 -0.97
C ILE A 146 -18.17 14.39 -1.95
N PRO A 147 -17.96 14.48 -3.28
CA PRO A 147 -18.73 13.72 -4.26
C PRO A 147 -18.63 12.21 -4.02
N ASP A 148 -19.70 11.46 -4.30
CA ASP A 148 -19.66 10.00 -4.20
C ASP A 148 -18.61 9.40 -5.14
N ASN A 149 -17.91 8.37 -4.68
CA ASN A 149 -16.88 7.68 -5.44
C ASN A 149 -17.50 6.88 -6.61
N PRO A 150 -17.22 7.22 -7.89
CA PRO A 150 -17.77 6.48 -9.03
C PRO A 150 -17.07 5.14 -9.26
N THR A 151 -15.91 4.91 -8.65
CA THR A 151 -15.08 3.71 -8.79
C THR A 151 -14.67 3.17 -7.42
N PRO A 152 -15.61 2.65 -6.60
CA PRO A 152 -15.28 2.02 -5.32
C PRO A 152 -14.22 0.93 -5.49
N ALA A 153 -13.31 0.87 -4.53
CA ALA A 153 -12.21 -0.08 -4.49
C ALA A 153 -12.62 -1.40 -3.83
N GLN A 154 -12.21 -2.51 -4.45
CA GLN A 154 -12.31 -3.83 -3.83
C GLN A 154 -11.11 -4.15 -2.94
N VAL A 155 -10.02 -3.41 -3.07
CA VAL A 155 -8.84 -3.53 -2.20
C VAL A 155 -8.39 -2.13 -1.78
N VAL A 156 -8.13 -1.95 -0.49
CA VAL A 156 -7.63 -0.72 0.10
C VAL A 156 -6.21 -0.97 0.64
N ASN A 157 -5.23 -0.28 0.07
CA ASN A 157 -3.84 -0.33 0.53
C ASN A 157 -3.52 0.88 1.43
N LEU A 158 -3.10 0.60 2.65
CA LEU A 158 -2.66 1.59 3.64
C LEU A 158 -1.19 1.33 3.99
N SER A 159 -0.30 1.86 3.15
CA SER A 159 1.15 1.86 3.39
C SER A 159 1.57 2.94 4.38
N LEU A 160 0.86 3.02 5.50
CA LEU A 160 0.99 4.08 6.49
C LEU A 160 0.76 3.53 7.89
N GLY A 161 1.11 4.32 8.90
CA GLY A 161 0.81 3.98 10.28
C GLY A 161 1.58 4.82 11.29
N GLY A 162 1.22 4.64 12.55
CA GLY A 162 1.85 5.31 13.67
C GLY A 162 1.71 4.50 14.96
N LYS A 163 2.60 4.77 15.91
CA LYS A 163 2.57 4.11 17.22
C LYS A 163 1.37 4.61 18.03
N SER A 164 0.29 3.84 18.03
CA SER A 164 -0.96 4.14 18.71
C SER A 164 -1.83 2.88 18.79
N PRO A 165 -2.77 2.80 19.76
CA PRO A 165 -3.84 1.82 19.66
C PRO A 165 -4.72 2.08 18.43
N CYS A 166 -5.38 1.04 17.91
CA CYS A 166 -6.45 1.23 16.93
C CYS A 166 -7.57 2.07 17.57
N ALA A 167 -7.75 3.30 17.08
CA ALA A 167 -8.80 4.18 17.54
C ALA A 167 -10.15 3.75 16.93
N THR A 168 -11.26 4.01 17.62
CA THR A 168 -12.62 3.70 17.12
C THR A 168 -12.88 4.27 15.72
N VAL A 169 -12.34 5.46 15.41
CA VAL A 169 -12.48 6.07 14.09
C VAL A 169 -11.84 5.22 12.97
N TYR A 170 -10.73 4.53 13.25
CA TYR A 170 -10.12 3.59 12.31
C TYR A 170 -10.96 2.32 12.20
N GLN A 171 -11.32 1.72 13.33
CA GLN A 171 -12.07 0.47 13.32
C GLN A 171 -13.43 0.63 12.62
N ASP A 172 -14.20 1.69 12.93
CA ASP A 172 -15.50 1.95 12.29
C ASP A 172 -15.37 2.11 10.77
N ALA A 173 -14.29 2.73 10.29
CA ALA A 173 -14.02 2.90 8.87
C ALA A 173 -13.61 1.59 8.18
N ILE A 174 -12.78 0.78 8.85
CA ILE A 174 -12.36 -0.55 8.38
C ILE A 174 -13.57 -1.50 8.33
N ASP A 175 -14.37 -1.56 9.40
CA ASP A 175 -15.60 -2.34 9.48
C ASP A 175 -16.56 -1.97 8.35
N PHE A 176 -16.69 -0.66 8.05
CA PHE A 176 -17.48 -0.19 6.92
C PHE A 176 -16.92 -0.71 5.59
N ALA A 177 -15.61 -0.58 5.35
CA ALA A 177 -14.99 -1.02 4.11
C ALA A 177 -15.16 -2.53 3.89
N VAL A 178 -14.91 -3.32 4.93
CA VAL A 178 -15.10 -4.78 4.91
C VAL A 178 -16.56 -5.15 4.67
N ALA A 179 -17.51 -4.42 5.28
CA ALA A 179 -18.94 -4.62 5.04
C ALA A 179 -19.39 -4.27 3.60
N GLN A 180 -18.65 -3.39 2.90
CA GLN A 180 -18.84 -3.13 1.46
C GLN A 180 -18.13 -4.16 0.57
N GLY A 181 -17.40 -5.12 1.16
CA GLY A 181 -16.65 -6.14 0.44
C GLY A 181 -15.23 -5.72 0.04
N ALA A 182 -14.71 -4.62 0.57
CA ALA A 182 -13.34 -4.19 0.31
C ALA A 182 -12.36 -4.87 1.28
N THR A 183 -11.30 -5.48 0.76
CA THR A 183 -10.20 -6.01 1.56
C THR A 183 -9.24 -4.89 1.96
N VAL A 184 -8.95 -4.75 3.25
CA VAL A 184 -8.03 -3.74 3.77
C VAL A 184 -6.67 -4.37 4.06
N VAL A 185 -5.60 -3.81 3.48
CA VAL A 185 -4.22 -4.29 3.61
C VAL A 185 -3.36 -3.17 4.19
N VAL A 186 -2.64 -3.46 5.29
CA VAL A 186 -1.94 -2.45 6.11
C VAL A 186 -0.48 -2.81 6.35
N ALA A 187 0.38 -1.79 6.44
CA ALA A 187 1.79 -1.97 6.78
C ALA A 187 1.98 -2.26 8.28
N ALA A 188 2.80 -3.26 8.63
CA ALA A 188 3.09 -3.59 10.04
C ALA A 188 3.90 -2.49 10.77
N GLY A 189 4.66 -1.68 10.03
CA GLY A 189 5.54 -0.62 10.56
C GLY A 189 7.02 -0.99 10.57
N ASN A 190 7.88 0.02 10.79
CA ASN A 190 9.32 -0.05 10.51
C ASN A 190 10.21 0.24 11.73
N ALA A 191 9.77 -0.16 12.93
CA ALA A 191 10.46 0.15 14.18
C ALA A 191 11.19 -1.05 14.81
N ASN A 192 11.09 -2.25 14.20
CA ASN A 192 11.51 -3.51 14.81
C ASN A 192 10.90 -3.68 16.22
N GLU A 193 9.60 -3.43 16.31
CA GLU A 193 8.78 -3.57 17.51
C GLU A 193 7.58 -4.50 17.24
N ASP A 194 6.81 -4.79 18.30
CA ASP A 194 5.55 -5.50 18.19
C ASP A 194 4.52 -4.67 17.40
N ALA A 195 4.03 -5.22 16.29
CA ALA A 195 3.04 -4.59 15.41
C ALA A 195 1.72 -4.28 16.13
N ALA A 196 1.41 -4.97 17.24
CA ALA A 196 0.26 -4.67 18.08
C ALA A 196 0.27 -3.26 18.69
N ALA A 197 1.43 -2.58 18.71
CA ALA A 197 1.57 -1.20 19.18
C ALA A 197 1.32 -0.13 18.09
N TYR A 198 1.00 -0.52 16.85
CA TYR A 198 0.93 0.37 15.70
C TYR A 198 -0.45 0.29 15.02
N ALA A 199 -1.07 1.43 14.77
CA ALA A 199 -2.31 1.52 14.00
C ALA A 199 -2.02 2.00 12.57
N PRO A 200 -2.70 1.46 11.55
CA PRO A 200 -3.83 0.51 11.62
C PRO A 200 -3.45 -0.98 11.71
N ALA A 201 -2.16 -1.33 11.84
CA ALA A 201 -1.69 -2.73 11.92
C ALA A 201 -2.23 -3.56 13.11
N ASN A 202 -2.83 -2.91 14.10
CA ASN A 202 -3.44 -3.52 15.27
C ASN A 202 -4.97 -3.38 15.31
N CYS A 203 -5.58 -2.96 14.20
CA CYS A 203 -7.02 -3.01 14.03
C CYS A 203 -7.45 -4.45 13.66
N GLU A 204 -8.72 -4.78 13.89
CA GLU A 204 -9.30 -6.04 13.43
C GLU A 204 -9.70 -5.94 11.95
N ASP A 205 -9.89 -7.08 11.29
CA ASP A 205 -10.33 -7.21 9.89
C ASP A 205 -9.41 -6.51 8.86
N VAL A 206 -8.09 -6.52 9.12
CA VAL A 206 -7.06 -6.02 8.21
C VAL A 206 -5.97 -7.07 7.97
N ILE A 207 -5.47 -7.16 6.74
CA ILE A 207 -4.29 -7.97 6.42
C ILE A 207 -3.04 -7.18 6.76
N THR A 208 -2.44 -7.43 7.92
CA THR A 208 -1.20 -6.77 8.36
C THR A 208 0.03 -7.43 7.74
N VAL A 209 0.85 -6.62 7.06
CA VAL A 209 1.97 -7.09 6.23
C VAL A 209 3.32 -6.72 6.82
N ALA A 210 4.10 -7.74 7.17
CA ALA A 210 5.51 -7.61 7.52
C ALA A 210 6.41 -7.62 6.27
N ALA A 211 7.68 -7.25 6.45
CA ALA A 211 8.66 -7.09 5.39
C ALA A 211 9.76 -8.17 5.44
N SER A 212 10.11 -8.72 4.27
CA SER A 212 11.29 -9.58 4.09
C SER A 212 12.33 -8.96 3.15
N ASN A 213 13.59 -9.28 3.41
CA ASN A 213 14.71 -8.96 2.54
C ASN A 213 14.83 -9.96 1.38
N ARG A 214 15.79 -9.69 0.48
CA ARG A 214 16.05 -10.49 -0.71
C ARG A 214 16.52 -11.93 -0.44
N ALA A 215 17.13 -12.17 0.72
CA ALA A 215 17.49 -13.52 1.17
C ALA A 215 16.29 -14.31 1.72
N GLY A 216 15.13 -13.66 1.82
CA GLY A 216 13.93 -14.24 2.42
C GLY A 216 13.96 -14.22 3.94
N ASP A 217 14.81 -13.43 4.58
CA ASP A 217 14.74 -13.20 6.04
C ASP A 217 13.81 -12.01 6.33
N ARG A 218 13.25 -11.93 7.54
CA ARG A 218 12.57 -10.71 8.01
C ARG A 218 13.53 -9.53 7.89
N ALA A 219 13.06 -8.44 7.29
CA ALA A 219 13.84 -7.21 7.17
C ALA A 219 14.14 -6.64 8.57
N TYR A 220 15.35 -6.10 8.76
CA TYR A 220 15.84 -5.70 10.09
C TYR A 220 14.99 -4.62 10.78
N PHE A 221 14.22 -3.84 10.02
CA PHE A 221 13.34 -2.79 10.52
C PHE A 221 11.89 -3.25 10.70
N SER A 222 11.49 -4.38 10.12
CA SER A 222 10.09 -4.79 10.09
C SER A 222 9.58 -5.00 11.51
N ASN A 223 8.44 -4.40 11.82
CA ASN A 223 7.65 -4.84 12.96
C ASN A 223 7.23 -6.31 12.77
N HIS A 224 6.92 -6.96 13.88
CA HIS A 224 6.66 -8.39 13.98
C HIS A 224 5.61 -8.65 15.08
N GLY A 225 5.19 -9.89 15.27
CA GLY A 225 4.26 -10.25 16.34
C GLY A 225 2.93 -10.81 15.82
N SER A 226 2.04 -11.14 16.74
CA SER A 226 0.84 -11.94 16.46
C SER A 226 -0.22 -11.24 15.62
N THR A 227 -0.14 -9.91 15.43
CA THR A 227 -1.05 -9.19 14.53
C THR A 227 -0.60 -9.26 13.07
N VAL A 228 0.63 -9.71 12.78
CA VAL A 228 1.11 -9.89 11.41
C VAL A 228 0.44 -11.13 10.81
N GLU A 229 -0.27 -10.96 9.69
CA GLU A 229 -0.92 -12.07 8.99
C GLU A 229 0.00 -12.72 7.96
N VAL A 230 0.80 -11.91 7.27
CA VAL A 230 1.66 -12.37 6.18
C VAL A 230 2.88 -11.48 6.02
N THR A 231 3.93 -12.01 5.40
CA THR A 231 5.13 -11.26 5.01
C THR A 231 5.19 -11.10 3.50
N ALA A 232 5.70 -9.96 3.03
CA ALA A 232 5.97 -9.73 1.62
C ALA A 232 7.34 -9.05 1.39
N PRO A 233 7.86 -9.09 0.14
CA PRO A 233 9.18 -8.55 -0.18
C PRO A 233 9.21 -7.02 -0.09
N ASP A 234 10.28 -6.50 0.47
CA ASP A 234 10.37 -5.09 0.86
C ASP A 234 11.79 -4.49 0.81
N GLY A 235 12.81 -5.35 0.89
CA GLY A 235 14.21 -4.92 0.95
C GLY A 235 14.81 -5.05 2.35
N GLY A 236 15.76 -4.17 2.69
CA GLY A 236 16.53 -4.28 3.93
C GLY A 236 17.78 -5.15 3.82
N GLY A 237 18.30 -5.30 2.60
CA GLY A 237 19.65 -5.78 2.34
C GLY A 237 20.70 -4.68 2.49
N PRO A 238 22.00 -5.02 2.41
CA PRO A 238 23.08 -4.04 2.54
C PRO A 238 23.20 -3.08 1.34
N ASN A 239 22.58 -3.39 0.19
CA ASN A 239 22.65 -2.57 -1.01
C ASN A 239 21.29 -1.96 -1.34
N VAL A 240 21.30 -0.78 -1.94
CA VAL A 240 20.07 -0.11 -2.40
C VAL A 240 19.31 -0.95 -3.43
N ASP A 241 20.02 -1.71 -4.28
CA ASP A 241 19.41 -2.57 -5.29
C ASP A 241 18.77 -3.85 -4.71
N ASP A 242 18.90 -4.08 -3.39
CA ASP A 242 18.18 -5.14 -2.68
C ASP A 242 16.77 -4.72 -2.28
N ASN A 243 16.41 -3.44 -2.48
CA ASN A 243 15.12 -2.86 -2.14
C ASN A 243 14.11 -2.96 -3.31
N ILE A 244 12.91 -2.43 -3.12
CA ILE A 244 11.84 -2.52 -4.12
C ILE A 244 11.93 -1.37 -5.11
N LEU A 245 12.14 -1.71 -6.39
CA LEU A 245 12.06 -0.78 -7.50
C LEU A 245 10.60 -0.50 -7.87
N SER A 246 10.23 0.76 -8.01
CA SER A 246 8.93 1.19 -8.54
C SER A 246 9.01 2.59 -9.16
N THR A 247 7.89 3.07 -9.70
CA THR A 247 7.70 4.44 -10.22
C THR A 247 7.97 5.49 -9.14
N TYR A 248 8.55 6.61 -9.53
CA TYR A 248 9.04 7.64 -8.62
C TYR A 248 9.11 9.01 -9.32
N ASN A 249 9.53 10.04 -8.60
CA ASN A 249 9.83 11.35 -9.17
C ASN A 249 11.19 11.88 -8.67
N SER A 250 11.98 12.49 -9.55
CA SER A 250 13.33 12.96 -9.20
C SER A 250 13.36 14.25 -8.37
N GLY A 251 12.23 14.94 -8.23
CA GLY A 251 12.11 16.19 -7.49
C GLY A 251 12.42 16.00 -6.01
N THR A 252 13.23 16.88 -5.42
CA THR A 252 13.52 16.81 -3.98
C THR A 252 12.52 17.59 -3.13
N THR A 253 11.72 18.44 -3.75
CA THR A 253 10.68 19.24 -3.09
C THR A 253 9.35 19.14 -3.84
N THR A 254 9.24 19.78 -5.01
CA THR A 254 8.08 19.67 -5.91
C THR A 254 8.37 18.68 -7.03
N PRO A 255 7.34 18.18 -7.75
CA PRO A 255 7.56 17.28 -8.88
C PRO A 255 8.54 17.86 -9.91
N ALA A 256 9.45 17.00 -10.39
CA ALA A 256 10.38 17.23 -11.48
C ALA A 256 10.23 16.09 -12.51
N ASP A 257 11.33 15.53 -13.02
CA ASP A 257 11.27 14.45 -14.01
C ASP A 257 10.78 13.13 -13.40
N GLU A 258 10.02 12.37 -14.18
CA GLU A 258 9.68 10.97 -13.90
C GLU A 258 10.95 10.16 -13.64
N ALA A 259 10.89 9.24 -12.68
CA ALA A 259 12.03 8.43 -12.27
C ALA A 259 11.57 7.05 -11.82
N TYR A 260 12.53 6.16 -11.63
CA TYR A 260 12.34 4.90 -10.91
C TYR A 260 13.32 4.87 -9.75
N TRP A 261 12.87 4.41 -8.59
CA TRP A 261 13.73 4.37 -7.42
C TRP A 261 13.45 3.16 -6.54
N TYR A 262 14.50 2.80 -5.79
CA TYR A 262 14.50 1.70 -4.86
C TYR A 262 14.14 2.21 -3.45
N LEU A 263 12.99 1.78 -2.92
CA LEU A 263 12.55 2.09 -1.55
C LEU A 263 12.38 0.81 -0.72
N GLN A 264 12.48 0.98 0.60
CA GLN A 264 12.29 -0.08 1.60
C GLN A 264 11.44 0.44 2.77
N GLY A 265 10.84 -0.49 3.51
CA GLY A 265 9.93 -0.23 4.61
C GLY A 265 8.60 -0.92 4.31
N THR A 266 7.96 -1.58 5.28
CA THR A 266 6.71 -2.37 5.15
C THR A 266 5.63 -1.74 4.25
N SER A 267 5.67 -0.43 4.06
CA SER A 267 5.05 0.30 2.97
C SER A 267 5.23 -0.24 1.54
N GLN A 268 6.34 -0.91 1.19
CA GLN A 268 6.59 -1.52 -0.11
C GLN A 268 6.14 -3.01 -0.13
N ALA A 269 6.13 -3.68 1.02
CA ALA A 269 5.57 -5.03 1.22
C ALA A 269 4.04 -5.02 1.12
N THR A 270 3.39 -4.00 1.67
CA THR A 270 1.93 -3.85 1.68
C THR A 270 1.32 -3.85 0.26
N PRO A 271 1.81 -3.05 -0.72
CA PRO A 271 1.27 -3.06 -2.07
C PRO A 271 1.58 -4.34 -2.84
N HIS A 272 2.59 -5.11 -2.42
CA HIS A 272 2.76 -6.47 -2.93
C HIS A 272 1.51 -7.31 -2.57
N VAL A 273 1.11 -7.31 -1.29
CA VAL A 273 -0.08 -8.06 -0.84
C VAL A 273 -1.38 -7.47 -1.38
N ALA A 274 -1.52 -6.14 -1.46
CA ALA A 274 -2.69 -5.51 -2.07
C ALA A 274 -2.84 -5.89 -3.55
N ALA A 275 -1.74 -5.93 -4.31
CA ALA A 275 -1.76 -6.41 -5.68
C ALA A 275 -2.15 -7.88 -5.78
N LEU A 276 -1.68 -8.73 -4.86
CA LEU A 276 -2.12 -10.12 -4.80
C LEU A 276 -3.63 -10.22 -4.50
N ALA A 277 -4.09 -9.52 -3.48
CA ALA A 277 -5.51 -9.47 -3.12
C ALA A 277 -6.36 -9.04 -4.33
N ALA A 278 -5.88 -8.11 -5.16
CA ALA A 278 -6.59 -7.68 -6.37
C ALA A 278 -6.70 -8.75 -7.47
N LEU A 279 -5.85 -9.78 -7.47
CA LEU A 279 -5.98 -10.90 -8.41
C LEU A 279 -7.17 -11.82 -8.10
N LEU A 280 -7.59 -11.88 -6.83
CA LEU A 280 -8.59 -12.85 -6.38
C LEU A 280 -10.02 -12.50 -6.79
N PRO A 281 -10.50 -11.24 -6.67
CA PRO A 281 -11.82 -10.85 -7.17
C PRO A 281 -12.00 -11.00 -8.69
N GLN A 282 -10.93 -11.02 -9.48
CA GLN A 282 -11.03 -11.35 -10.91
C GLN A 282 -11.44 -12.83 -11.12
N ARG A 283 -11.01 -13.72 -10.22
CA ARG A 283 -11.35 -15.15 -10.25
C ARG A 283 -12.75 -15.40 -9.72
N ASP A 284 -13.09 -14.75 -8.61
CA ASP A 284 -14.41 -14.80 -7.99
C ASP A 284 -14.82 -13.42 -7.44
N PRO A 285 -15.65 -12.66 -8.18
CA PRO A 285 -16.09 -11.32 -7.77
C PRO A 285 -16.95 -11.28 -6.50
N ALA A 286 -17.42 -12.44 -6.00
CA ALA A 286 -18.24 -12.53 -4.79
C ALA A 286 -17.44 -12.89 -3.53
N LEU A 287 -16.11 -13.01 -3.64
CA LEU A 287 -15.23 -13.27 -2.49
C LEU A 287 -15.43 -12.23 -1.39
N ALA A 288 -15.65 -12.70 -0.17
CA ALA A 288 -15.65 -11.83 0.99
C ALA A 288 -14.20 -11.47 1.38
N PRO A 289 -13.97 -10.31 2.02
CA PRO A 289 -12.63 -9.93 2.49
C PRO A 289 -11.95 -10.97 3.38
N ALA A 290 -12.71 -11.69 4.21
CA ALA A 290 -12.19 -12.78 5.03
C ALA A 290 -11.66 -13.95 4.17
N ASP A 291 -12.37 -14.33 3.10
CA ASP A 291 -11.93 -15.38 2.18
C ASP A 291 -10.67 -14.95 1.40
N VAL A 292 -10.52 -13.65 1.13
CA VAL A 292 -9.29 -13.07 0.55
C VAL A 292 -8.12 -13.19 1.53
N SER A 293 -8.29 -12.84 2.81
CA SER A 293 -7.25 -13.05 3.84
C SER A 293 -6.88 -14.52 3.97
N ASP A 294 -7.87 -15.41 4.05
CA ASP A 294 -7.65 -16.86 4.13
C ASP A 294 -6.88 -17.39 2.91
N ALA A 295 -7.23 -16.95 1.70
CA ALA A 295 -6.52 -17.35 0.48
C ALA A 295 -5.06 -16.86 0.46
N VAL A 296 -4.80 -15.63 0.94
CA VAL A 296 -3.45 -15.06 1.01
C VAL A 296 -2.60 -15.78 2.06
N THR A 297 -3.15 -16.02 3.25
CA THR A 297 -2.40 -16.60 4.38
C THR A 297 -2.22 -18.11 4.24
N SER A 298 -3.24 -18.86 3.83
CA SER A 298 -3.15 -20.32 3.67
C SER A 298 -2.24 -20.74 2.51
N ALA A 299 -2.06 -19.87 1.52
CA ALA A 299 -1.16 -20.09 0.39
C ALA A 299 0.27 -19.63 0.66
N ALA A 300 0.54 -18.94 1.78
CA ALA A 300 1.86 -18.44 2.11
C ALA A 300 2.88 -19.58 2.20
N ARG A 301 4.11 -19.30 1.75
CA ARG A 301 5.22 -20.25 1.81
C ARG A 301 6.17 -19.89 2.95
N PRO A 302 6.97 -20.84 3.48
CA PRO A 302 7.89 -20.54 4.57
C PRO A 302 8.85 -19.40 4.23
N ILE A 303 9.05 -18.49 5.20
CA ILE A 303 10.11 -17.48 5.18
C ILE A 303 11.44 -18.12 5.64
N ALA A 304 12.59 -17.64 5.15
CA ALA A 304 13.89 -18.25 5.46
C ALA A 304 14.26 -18.11 6.94
N SER A 305 14.08 -16.92 7.51
CA SER A 305 14.27 -16.66 8.94
C SER A 305 13.45 -15.47 9.40
N CYS A 306 12.64 -15.62 10.43
CA CYS A 306 11.92 -14.50 11.05
C CYS A 306 12.55 -14.05 12.37
N GLY A 307 13.03 -15.00 13.17
CA GLY A 307 13.50 -14.78 14.55
C GLY A 307 12.40 -14.45 15.57
N GLU A 308 11.21 -14.09 15.10
CA GLU A 308 10.01 -13.68 15.83
C GLU A 308 8.76 -14.26 15.12
N ASP A 309 7.58 -13.67 15.30
CA ASP A 309 6.37 -13.99 14.53
C ASP A 309 6.24 -13.10 13.28
N CYS A 310 6.10 -13.73 12.11
CA CYS A 310 6.00 -13.11 10.78
C CYS A 310 4.69 -13.49 10.05
N GLY A 311 3.70 -13.96 10.80
CA GLY A 311 2.44 -14.47 10.25
C GLY A 311 2.63 -15.81 9.53
N ALA A 312 1.76 -16.07 8.56
CA ALA A 312 1.71 -17.35 7.84
C ALA A 312 2.95 -17.66 6.98
N GLY A 313 3.79 -16.66 6.72
CA GLY A 313 5.00 -16.77 5.90
C GLY A 313 5.03 -15.74 4.78
N LEU A 314 5.81 -16.03 3.74
CA LEU A 314 5.96 -15.17 2.57
C LEU A 314 4.80 -15.39 1.60
N ALA A 315 4.13 -14.31 1.19
CA ALA A 315 3.00 -14.36 0.26
C ALA A 315 3.36 -15.05 -1.08
N ASP A 316 2.49 -15.94 -1.56
CA ASP A 316 2.63 -16.65 -2.83
C ASP A 316 1.43 -16.37 -3.73
N ALA A 317 1.63 -15.55 -4.77
CA ALA A 317 0.57 -15.14 -5.64
C ALA A 317 0.01 -16.28 -6.50
N GLY A 318 0.90 -17.15 -6.96
CA GLY A 318 0.52 -18.27 -7.81
C GLY A 318 -0.36 -19.28 -7.06
N ALA A 319 0.02 -19.59 -5.82
CA ALA A 319 -0.73 -20.51 -4.97
C ALA A 319 -2.07 -19.93 -4.52
N ALA A 320 -2.12 -18.65 -4.12
CA ALA A 320 -3.35 -17.98 -3.69
C ALA A 320 -4.36 -17.83 -4.83
N VAL A 321 -3.93 -17.43 -6.04
CA VAL A 321 -4.85 -17.33 -7.19
C VAL A 321 -5.36 -18.72 -7.62
N SER A 322 -4.57 -19.77 -7.42
CA SER A 322 -4.97 -21.15 -7.72
C SER A 322 -5.94 -21.75 -6.70
N SER A 323 -5.98 -21.25 -5.47
CA SER A 323 -6.92 -21.73 -4.45
C SER A 323 -8.34 -21.18 -4.65
N VAL A 324 -8.48 -20.15 -5.49
CA VAL A 324 -9.75 -19.49 -5.83
C VAL A 324 -10.14 -19.80 -7.28
N GLY A 325 -11.37 -20.33 -7.46
CA GLY A 325 -12.04 -20.46 -8.76
C GLY A 325 -12.61 -21.83 -9.08
#